data_AF-A0A838H893-F1
#
_entry.id   AF-A0A838H893-F1
#
_cell.length_a   1.000
_cell.length_b   1.000
_cell.length_c   1.000
_cell.angle_alpha   90.00
_cell.angle_beta   90.00
_cell.angle_gamma   90.00
#
_symmetry.space_group_name_H-M   'P 1'
#
loop_
_entity.id
_entity.type
_entity.pdbx_description
1 polymer ?
#
loop_
_entity_poly.entity_id
_entity_poly.type
_entity_poly.pdbx_seq_one_letter_code
_entity_poly.pdbx_strand_id
1 'polypeptide(L)'
;NYFKHAIAKRVFSKLQHHTWWRIVRMMRTRHRWKWTDVRRWLTDHTGQWHPISADGIELFNPETIPITRYRYRGNQIPNPWAHAA
;
A
#
# COMPACT_ATOMS: atom_id res chain seq x y z
N ASN A 1 -2.31 8.47 -8.04
CA ASN A 1 -3.29 8.24 -9.13
C ASN A 1 -2.85 7.27 -10.23
N TYR A 2 -1.56 6.99 -10.41
CA TYR A 2 -1.04 6.20 -11.55
C TYR A 2 -1.51 4.73 -11.58
N PHE A 3 -1.60 4.06 -10.42
CA PHE A 3 -1.87 2.62 -10.36
C PHE A 3 -3.32 2.22 -10.04
N LYS A 4 -4.26 3.18 -10.10
CA LYS A 4 -5.67 2.96 -9.71
C LYS A 4 -6.41 1.93 -10.56
N HIS A 5 -5.90 1.60 -11.74
CA HIS A 5 -6.47 0.58 -12.64
C HIS A 5 -5.62 -0.70 -12.73
N ALA A 6 -4.49 -0.76 -12.01
CA ALA A 6 -3.62 -1.93 -12.04
C ALA A 6 -4.26 -3.11 -11.28
N ILE A 7 -4.15 -4.32 -11.82
CA ILE A 7 -4.50 -5.57 -11.13
C ILE A 7 -3.33 -5.98 -10.22
N ALA A 8 -2.99 -5.12 -9.25
CA ALA A 8 -1.73 -5.22 -8.50
C ALA A 8 -1.89 -5.17 -6.97
N LYS A 9 -3.10 -5.42 -6.43
CA LYS A 9 -3.34 -5.32 -4.97
C LYS A 9 -2.36 -6.14 -4.14
N ARG A 10 -2.14 -7.40 -4.53
CA ARG A 10 -1.19 -8.30 -3.86
C ARG A 10 0.25 -7.81 -3.95
N VAL A 11 0.60 -7.16 -5.06
CA VAL A 11 1.94 -6.57 -5.25
C VAL A 11 2.12 -5.35 -4.35
N PHE A 12 1.10 -4.50 -4.20
CA PHE A 12 1.16 -3.37 -3.27
C PHE A 12 1.40 -3.80 -1.83
N SER A 13 0.80 -4.90 -1.38
CA SER A 13 1.08 -5.45 -0.05
C SER A 13 2.52 -5.93 0.10
N LYS A 14 3.04 -6.63 -0.91
CA LYS A 14 4.46 -7.01 -0.94
C LYS A 14 5.38 -5.79 -0.93
N LEU A 15 5.04 -4.73 -1.66
CA LEU A 15 5.81 -3.49 -1.69
C LEU A 15 5.79 -2.76 -0.33
N GLN A 16 4.62 -2.66 0.32
CA GLN A 16 4.52 -2.10 1.66
C GLN A 16 5.42 -2.87 2.62
N HIS A 17 5.29 -4.19 2.65
CA HIS A 17 6.10 -5.06 3.52
C HIS A 17 7.59 -4.88 3.25
N HIS A 18 7.98 -4.92 1.97
CA HIS A 18 9.38 -4.77 1.56
C HIS A 18 9.96 -3.42 2.00
N THR A 19 9.27 -2.32 1.72
CA THR A 19 9.75 -0.97 2.05
C THR A 19 9.81 -0.74 3.56
N TRP A 20 8.83 -1.24 4.31
CA TRP A 20 8.84 -1.18 5.77
C TRP A 20 10.09 -1.85 6.34
N TRP A 21 10.38 -3.09 5.91
CA TRP A 21 11.57 -3.82 6.34
C TRP A 21 12.87 -3.15 5.94
N ARG A 22 12.93 -2.56 4.74
CA ARG A 22 14.09 -1.80 4.26
C ARG A 22 14.43 -0.64 5.21
N ILE A 23 13.43 0.13 5.61
CA ILE A 23 13.62 1.28 6.50
C ILE A 23 13.95 0.83 7.92
N VAL A 24 13.21 -0.14 8.47
CA VAL A 24 13.49 -0.68 9.80
C VAL A 24 14.90 -1.25 9.88
N ARG A 25 15.35 -2.00 8.87
CA ARG A 25 16.72 -2.54 8.82
C ARG A 25 17.75 -1.42 8.72
N MET A 26 17.52 -0.41 7.88
CA MET A 26 18.41 0.75 7.78
C MET A 26 18.55 1.46 9.12
N MET A 27 17.44 1.73 9.81
CA MET A 27 17.44 2.38 11.13
C MET A 27 18.16 1.52 12.18
N ARG A 28 17.89 0.21 12.19
CA ARG A 28 18.59 -0.72 13.07
C ARG A 28 20.10 -0.74 12.85
N THR A 29 20.54 -0.72 11.59
CA THR A 29 21.97 -0.67 11.28
C THR A 29 22.59 0.69 11.66
N ARG A 30 21.93 1.81 11.32
CA ARG A 30 22.43 3.16 11.57
C ARG A 30 22.56 3.48 13.06
N HIS A 31 21.60 3.05 13.86
CA HIS A 31 21.53 3.38 15.29
C HIS A 31 21.90 2.19 16.20
N ARG A 32 22.33 1.07 15.62
CA ARG A 32 22.64 -0.19 16.33
C ARG A 32 21.50 -0.69 17.22
N TRP A 33 20.26 -0.47 16.77
CA TRP A 33 19.06 -0.78 17.53
C TRP A 33 18.77 -2.29 17.62
N LYS A 34 18.31 -2.68 18.81
CA LYS A 34 17.66 -3.96 19.06
C LYS A 34 16.18 -3.88 18.68
N TRP A 35 15.51 -5.02 18.63
CA TRP A 35 14.07 -5.08 18.34
C TRP A 35 13.21 -4.33 19.37
N THR A 36 13.66 -4.24 20.62
CA THR A 36 13.03 -3.46 21.68
C THR A 36 13.01 -1.97 21.36
N ASP A 37 14.06 -1.45 20.73
CA ASP A 37 14.16 -0.03 20.37
C ASP A 37 13.26 0.27 19.16
N VAL A 38 13.18 -0.65 18.19
CA VAL A 38 12.22 -0.54 17.08
C VAL A 38 10.78 -0.55 17.59
N ARG A 39 10.47 -1.41 18.56
CA ARG A 39 9.16 -1.42 19.20
C ARG A 39 8.91 -0.08 19.89
N ARG A 40 9.83 0.40 20.72
CA ARG A 40 9.72 1.73 21.37
C ARG A 40 9.54 2.87 20.37
N TRP A 41 10.17 2.76 19.20
CA TRP A 41 10.06 3.77 18.13
C TRP A 41 8.72 3.74 17.40
N LEU A 42 8.15 2.56 17.16
CA LEU A 42 6.98 2.37 16.28
C LEU A 42 5.70 1.93 16.98
N THR A 43 5.72 1.81 18.31
CA THR A 43 4.52 1.55 19.10
C THR A 43 4.30 2.67 20.11
N ASP A 44 3.06 3.06 20.27
CA ASP A 44 2.65 4.00 21.31
C ASP A 44 2.68 3.36 22.72
N HIS A 45 2.28 4.14 23.72
CA HIS A 45 2.16 3.68 25.11
C HIS A 45 1.09 2.59 25.30
N THR A 46 0.16 2.42 24.35
CA THR A 46 -0.87 1.37 24.36
C THR A 46 -0.38 0.07 23.68
N GLY A 47 0.76 0.13 23.00
CA GLY A 47 1.33 -0.98 22.22
C GLY A 47 0.79 -1.05 20.79
N GLN A 48 0.01 -0.07 20.34
CA GLN A 48 -0.47 0.05 18.98
C GLN A 48 0.67 0.49 18.06
N TRP A 49 0.82 -0.22 16.94
CA TRP A 49 1.79 0.15 15.91
C TRP A 49 1.30 1.36 15.14
N HIS A 50 2.19 2.33 14.94
CA HIS A 50 1.93 3.48 14.09
C HIS A 50 2.85 3.47 12.86
N PRO A 51 2.49 4.21 11.80
CA PRO A 51 3.30 4.34 10.60
C PRO A 51 4.69 4.92 10.90
N ILE A 52 5.65 4.59 10.04
CA ILE A 52 6.97 5.23 10.05
C ILE A 52 6.80 6.65 9.51
N SER A 53 7.25 7.65 10.26
CA SER A 53 7.25 9.05 9.83
C SER A 53 8.54 9.76 10.24
N ALA A 54 8.90 10.80 9.48
CA ALA A 54 10.01 11.70 9.78
C ALA A 54 9.71 13.09 9.20
N ASP A 55 9.98 14.15 9.96
CA ASP A 55 9.80 15.55 9.53
C ASP A 55 8.41 15.85 8.93
N GLY A 56 7.36 15.26 9.53
CA GLY A 56 5.97 15.42 9.07
C GLY A 56 5.60 14.59 7.84
N ILE A 57 6.52 13.79 7.29
CA ILE A 57 6.29 12.91 6.15
C ILE A 57 6.11 11.48 6.65
N GLU A 58 4.97 10.88 6.31
CA GLU A 58 4.67 9.49 6.58
C GLU A 58 5.15 8.59 5.42
N LEU A 59 5.66 7.41 5.76
CA LEU A 59 5.90 6.36 4.78
C LEU A 59 4.57 5.99 4.11
N PHE A 60 4.45 6.38 2.85
CA PHE A 60 3.27 6.07 2.05
C PHE A 60 2.97 4.57 2.04
N ASN A 61 1.70 4.22 2.28
CA ASN A 61 1.23 2.84 2.21
C ASN A 61 0.58 2.51 0.85
N PRO A 62 1.27 1.76 -0.04
CA PRO A 62 0.73 1.35 -1.34
C PRO A 62 -0.55 0.53 -1.25
N GLU A 63 -0.81 -0.17 -0.14
CA GLU A 63 -2.03 -0.94 0.03
C GLU A 63 -3.27 -0.05 0.09
N THR A 64 -3.12 1.22 0.48
CA THR A 64 -4.25 2.17 0.51
C THR A 64 -4.69 2.61 -0.88
N ILE A 65 -3.90 2.34 -1.93
CA ILE A 65 -4.26 2.67 -3.31
C ILE A 65 -5.59 1.98 -3.67
N PRO A 66 -6.64 2.74 -4.01
CA PRO A 66 -7.89 2.17 -4.45
C PRO A 66 -7.70 1.57 -5.85
N ILE A 67 -8.21 0.36 -6.04
CA ILE A 67 -8.24 -0.26 -7.36
C ILE A 67 -9.67 -0.14 -7.88
N THR A 68 -9.87 0.75 -8.83
CA THR A 68 -11.13 0.90 -9.54
C THR A 68 -11.16 -0.09 -10.69
N ARG A 69 -11.87 -1.20 -10.47
CA ARG A 69 -12.18 -2.18 -11.52
C ARG A 69 -13.58 -1.92 -12.05
N TYR A 70 -13.72 -2.09 -13.36
CA TYR A 70 -14.96 -2.05 -14.12
C TYR A 70 -15.91 -0.91 -13.76
N ARG A 71 -15.95 0.08 -14.66
CA ARG A 71 -17.10 0.98 -14.73
C ARG A 71 -18.23 0.21 -15.40
N TYR A 72 -19.38 0.10 -14.73
CA TYR A 72 -20.59 -0.41 -15.36
C TYR A 72 -20.89 0.44 -16.60
N ARG A 73 -21.03 -0.21 -17.76
CA ARG A 73 -21.37 0.43 -19.04
C ARG A 73 -22.77 0.09 -19.54
N GLY A 74 -23.51 -0.78 -18.86
CA GLY A 74 -24.90 -1.12 -19.18
C GLY A 74 -25.16 -1.35 -20.67
N ASN A 75 -26.27 -0.81 -21.16
CA ASN A 75 -26.70 -0.89 -22.57
C ASN A 75 -25.93 0.07 -23.51
N GLN A 76 -24.86 0.73 -23.04
CA GLN A 76 -24.05 1.63 -23.88
C GLN A 76 -23.06 0.88 -24.79
N ILE A 77 -22.85 -0.42 -24.55
CA ILE A 77 -22.04 -1.25 -25.43
C ILE A 77 -22.97 -1.81 -26.50
N PRO A 78 -22.85 -1.39 -27.78
CA PRO A 78 -23.69 -1.93 -28.85
C PRO A 78 -23.44 -3.44 -28.98
N ASN A 79 -24.52 -4.21 -29.10
CA ASN A 79 -24.44 -5.66 -29.33
C ASN A 79 -24.09 -5.91 -30.81
N PRO A 80 -22.92 -6.49 -31.14
CA PRO A 80 -22.53 -6.74 -32.53
C PRO A 80 -23.39 -7.81 -33.21
N TRP A 81 -24.20 -8.56 -32.46
CA TRP A 81 -25.04 -9.66 -32.96
C TRP A 81 -26.51 -9.29 -33.15
N ALA A 82 -26.87 -8.00 -33.13
CA ALA A 82 -28.24 -7.55 -33.37
C ALA A 82 -28.67 -7.67 -34.86
N HIS A 83 -27.81 -8.19 -35.74
CA HIS A 83 -28.13 -8.50 -37.13
C HIS A 83 -28.34 -10.01 -37.31
N ALA A 84 -29.56 -10.48 -37.07
CA ALA A 84 -30.08 -11.69 -37.70
C ALA A 84 -31.61 -11.55 -37.73
N ALA A 85 -32.12 -11.05 -38.85
CA ALA A 85 -33.52 -11.15 -39.24
C ALA A 85 -33.78 -12.54 -39.84
#